data_AF-A0A8X7UDX6-F1
#
_entry.id   AF-A0A8X7UDX6-F1
#
_cell.length_a   1.000
_cell.length_b   1.000
_cell.length_c   1.000
_cell.angle_alpha   90.00
_cell.angle_beta   90.00
_cell.angle_gamma   90.00
#
_symmetry.space_group_name_H-M   'P 1'
#
loop_
_entity.id
_entity.type
_entity.pdbx_description
1 polymer ?
#
loop_
_entity_poly.entity_id
_entity_poly.type
_entity_poly.pdbx_seq_one_letter_code
_entity_poly.pdbx_strand_id
1 'polypeptide(L)' 'MAQMITTLVLLIEILFLLNYVSQIATTAAANDGDVIHVTGKVMCQDCTLNYDQWINGSEPIKGINCFR' A
#
# COMPACT_ATOMS: atom_id res chain seq x y z
N MET A 1 -30.70 25.40 -34.07
CA MET A 1 -29.46 24.78 -34.59
C MET A 1 -28.26 25.03 -33.67
N ALA A 2 -27.93 26.27 -33.30
CA ALA A 2 -26.79 26.57 -32.40
C ALA A 2 -26.85 25.81 -31.06
N GLN A 3 -28.02 25.77 -30.41
CA GLN A 3 -28.20 25.10 -29.12
C GLN A 3 -27.93 23.58 -29.17
N MET A 4 -28.31 22.92 -30.26
CA MET A 4 -28.06 21.48 -30.44
C MET A 4 -26.57 21.19 -30.65
N ILE A 5 -25.87 22.07 -31.36
CA ILE A 5 -24.42 21.96 -31.59
C ILE A 5 -23.67 22.19 -30.28
N THR A 6 -24.03 23.21 -29.50
CA THR A 6 -23.43 23.46 -28.18
C THR A 6 -23.65 22.29 -27.22
N THR A 7 -24.85 21.68 -27.19
CA THR A 7 -25.08 20.49 -26.37
C THR A 7 -24.25 19.29 -26.82
N LEU A 8 -24.02 19.13 -28.13
CA LEU A 8 -23.24 18.02 -28.67
C LEU A 8 -21.75 18.15 -28.32
N VAL A 9 -21.20 19.37 -28.40
CA VAL A 9 -19.83 19.66 -27.98
C VAL A 9 -19.65 19.37 -26.49
N LEU A 10 -20.57 19.85 -25.64
CA LEU A 10 -20.49 19.59 -24.19
C LEU A 10 -20.56 18.09 -23.85
N LEU A 11 -21.36 17.30 -24.58
CA LEU A 11 -21.42 15.86 -24.37
C LEU A 11 -20.12 15.15 -24.74
N ILE A 12 -19.46 15.58 -25.82
CA ILE A 12 -18.18 15.02 -26.26
C ILE A 12 -17.10 15.28 -25.21
N GLU A 13 -17.01 16.51 -24.69
CA GLU A 13 -16.06 16.87 -23.62
C GLU A 13 -16.27 16.01 -22.36
N ILE A 14 -17.52 15.82 -21.94
CA ILE A 14 -17.87 14.98 -20.78
C ILE A 14 -17.45 13.52 -21.02
N LEU A 15 -17.68 12.98 -22.21
CA LEU A 15 -17.28 11.61 -22.56
C LEU A 15 -15.76 11.41 -22.49
N PHE A 16 -14.97 12.40 -22.95
CA PHE A 16 -13.51 12.36 -22.84
C PHE A 16 -13.04 12.38 -21.38
N LEU A 17 -13.65 13.22 -20.53
CA LEU A 17 -13.32 13.29 -19.10
C LEU A 17 -13.67 11.98 -18.37
N LEU A 18 -14.83 11.38 -18.67
CA LEU A 18 -15.24 10.11 -18.06
C LEU A 18 -14.31 8.96 -18.47
N ASN A 19 -13.84 8.94 -19.72
CA ASN A 19 -12.89 7.94 -20.19
C ASN A 19 -11.54 8.06 -19.46
N TYR A 20 -11.02 9.28 -19.34
CA TYR A 20 -9.74 9.56 -18.67
C TYR A 20 -9.76 9.17 -17.18
N VAL A 21 -10.82 9.52 -16.45
CA VAL A 21 -10.95 9.18 -15.02
C VAL A 21 -11.06 7.66 -14.81
N SER A 22 -11.74 6.95 -15.72
CA SER A 22 -11.86 5.48 -15.66
C SER A 22 -10.52 4.78 -15.85
N GLN A 23 -9.63 5.33 -16.69
CA GLN A 23 -8.28 4.80 -16.88
C GLN A 23 -7.43 4.93 -15.60
N ILE A 24 -7.49 6.08 -14.92
CA ILE A 24 -6.74 6.32 -13.67
C ILE A 24 -7.16 5.33 -12.57
N ALA A 25 -8.47 5.13 -12.38
CA ALA A 25 -8.99 4.20 -11.37
C ALA A 25 -8.54 2.74 -11.65
N THR A 26 -8.47 2.36 -12.92
CA THR A 26 -8.04 1.01 -13.33
C THR A 26 -6.53 0.83 -13.14
N THR A 27 -5.70 1.85 -13.44
CA THR A 27 -4.25 1.79 -13.19
C THR A 27 -3.89 1.77 -11.71
N ALA A 28 -4.68 2.44 -10.85
CA ALA A 28 -4.46 2.39 -9.40
C ALA A 28 -4.74 0.99 -8.81
N ALA A 29 -5.73 0.28 -9.36
CA ALA A 29 -6.09 -1.08 -8.96
C ALA A 29 -5.21 -2.17 -9.61
N ALA A 30 -4.45 -1.83 -10.66
CA ALA A 30 -3.53 -2.73 -11.36
C ALA A 30 -2.08 -2.64 -10.86
N ASN A 31 -1.82 -1.86 -9.79
CA ASN A 31 -0.58 -2.01 -9.05
C ASN A 31 -0.64 -3.37 -8.34
N ASP A 32 0.00 -4.36 -8.95
CA ASP A 32 0.27 -5.67 -8.36
C ASP A 32 0.55 -5.51 -6.87
N GLY A 33 -0.26 -6.17 -6.04
CA GLY A 33 -0.35 -5.91 -4.61
C GLY A 33 1.03 -5.69 -3.97
N ASP A 34 1.23 -4.49 -3.42
CA ASP A 34 2.49 -4.10 -2.81
C ASP A 34 2.96 -5.17 -1.81
N VAL A 35 4.21 -5.62 -1.97
CA VAL A 35 4.81 -6.62 -1.07
C VAL A 35 5.09 -5.95 0.29
N ILE A 36 4.27 -6.28 1.29
CA ILE A 36 4.48 -5.84 2.66
C ILE A 36 5.62 -6.66 3.29
N HIS A 37 6.78 -6.03 3.44
CA HIS A 37 7.92 -6.61 4.15
C HIS A 37 7.75 -6.39 5.66
N VAL A 38 7.26 -7.42 6.35
CA VAL A 38 7.20 -7.40 7.83
C VAL A 38 8.56 -7.80 8.37
N THR A 39 9.22 -6.87 9.07
CA THR A 39 10.52 -7.10 9.71
C THR A 39 10.38 -7.19 11.24
N GLY A 40 11.21 -8.00 11.87
CA GLY A 40 11.22 -8.21 13.32
C GLY A 40 12.57 -8.73 13.80
N LYS A 41 12.87 -8.51 15.07
CA LYS A 41 14.07 -9.06 15.72
C LYS A 41 13.69 -10.32 16.47
N VAL A 42 14.51 -11.36 16.35
CA VAL A 42 14.41 -12.57 17.18
C VAL A 42 15.41 -12.44 18.31
N MET A 43 14.94 -12.64 19.54
CA MET A 43 15.75 -12.52 20.75
C MET A 43 15.54 -13.79 21.59
N CYS A 44 16.60 -14.24 22.28
CA CYS A 44 16.44 -15.25 23.32
C CYS A 44 15.78 -14.60 24.53
N GLN A 45 14.73 -15.21 25.07
CA GLN A 45 14.14 -14.75 26.33
C GLN A 45 15.07 -15.09 27.48
N ASP A 46 15.60 -14.06 28.15
CA ASP A 46 16.34 -14.25 29.38
C ASP A 46 15.37 -14.37 30.55
N CYS A 47 15.24 -15.59 31.10
CA CYS A 47 14.32 -15.89 32.19
C CYS A 47 14.72 -15.24 33.54
N THR A 48 15.88 -14.59 33.61
CA THR A 48 16.35 -13.86 34.79
C THR A 48 15.98 -12.38 34.78
N LEU A 49 15.55 -11.86 33.62
CA LEU A 49 15.22 -10.46 33.43
C LEU A 49 13.72 -10.24 33.33
N ASN A 50 13.26 -9.10 33.86
CA ASN A 50 11.88 -8.67 33.64
C ASN A 50 11.68 -8.27 32.18
N TYR A 51 10.43 -8.36 31.71
CA TYR A 51 10.06 -8.04 30.32
C TYR A 51 10.63 -6.70 29.84
N ASP A 52 10.53 -5.65 30.65
CA ASP A 52 11.02 -4.32 30.30
C ASP A 52 12.55 -4.26 30.11
N GLN A 53 13.29 -5.00 30.93
CA GLN A 53 14.74 -5.09 30.83
C GLN A 53 15.16 -5.93 29.62
N TRP A 54 14.39 -7.00 29.35
CA TRP A 54 14.61 -7.87 28.21
C TRP A 54 14.37 -7.17 26.87
N ILE A 55 13.31 -6.37 26.71
CA ILE A 55 13.05 -5.69 25.43
C ILE A 55 14.03 -4.56 25.12
N ASN A 56 14.61 -3.92 26.15
CA ASN A 56 15.43 -2.72 26.01
C ASN A 56 16.94 -3.01 25.99
N GLY A 57 17.38 -4.16 26.50
CA GLY A 57 18.80 -4.48 26.68
C GLY A 57 19.31 -5.73 25.96
N SER A 58 18.44 -6.54 25.37
CA SER A 58 18.85 -7.84 24.80
C SER A 58 19.44 -7.71 23.40
N GLU A 59 20.54 -8.43 23.15
CA GLU A 59 21.11 -8.51 21.82
C GLU A 59 20.26 -9.43 20.91
N PRO A 60 19.88 -8.96 19.71
CA PRO A 60 19.17 -9.78 18.74
C PRO A 60 20.08 -10.89 18.21
N ILE A 61 19.51 -12.09 18.05
CA ILE A 61 20.26 -13.26 17.57
C ILE A 61 20.50 -13.11 16.07
N LYS A 62 21.76 -13.15 15.65
CA LYS A 62 22.14 -13.10 14.23
C LYS A 62 21.92 -14.46 13.58
N GLY A 63 21.36 -14.47 12.36
CA GLY A 63 21.24 -15.67 11.53
C GLY A 63 20.04 -16.57 11.87
N ILE A 64 19.14 -16.15 12.75
CA ILE A 64 17.87 -16.85 13.01
C ILE A 64 16.80 -16.27 12.10
N ASN A 65 16.16 -17.16 11.33
CA ASN A 65 15.03 -16.81 10.48
C ASN A 65 13.73 -17.10 11.24
N CYS A 66 12.88 -16.09 11.41
CA CYS A 66 11.51 -16.30 11.86
C CYS A 66 10.73 -16.84 10.65
N PHE A 67 10.59 -18.16 10.57
CA PHE A 67 9.80 -18.79 9.53
C PHE A 67 8.32 -18.65 9.88
N ARG A 68 7.54 -18.15 8.93
CA ARG A 68 6.08 -18.21 8.99
C ARG A 68 5.61 -19.66 8.86
#